data_AF-X0T3D5-F1
#
_entry.id   AF-X0T3D5-F1
#
_cell.length_a   1.000
_cell.length_b   1.000
_cell.length_c   1.000
_cell.angle_alpha   90.00
_cell.angle_beta   90.00
_cell.angle_gamma   90.00
#
_symmetry.space_group_name_H-M   'P 1'
#
loop_
_entity.id
_entity.type
_entity.pdbx_description
1 polymer ?
#
loop_
_entity_poly.entity_id
_entity_poly.type
_entity_poly.pdbx_seq_one_letter_code
_entity_poly.pdbx_strand_id
1 'polypeptide(L)'
;MDMSGILREECIQIGTEAGDKEGLLRDIARLAKKCPILGEIDEEAIFRALDEREALGSTGFGEEIAIPHCVLDDISEFVVGLLIVTDGVDFQSLDAEPVRLLVFIIGPSSQRNDHIRVLATVSQVLRIPGAKKEMFAEKNPEVIKESFLRYSRDEVDTKAHAECCIFHVFVQREHEFYDILQVFTAMESCSVSVIEAKDGSAFLHKLPLFSSVWSEGRKGFNRVISAIVKKSLANDTIRQINDIAGGLDKEPGIMMTVQDAFYTGGSLNS
;
A
#
# COMPACT_ATOMS: atom_id res chain seq x y z
N MET A 1 -4.20 -5.84 -9.35
CA MET A 1 -3.80 -6.65 -10.50
C MET A 1 -2.70 -7.56 -10.02
N ASP A 2 -2.74 -8.85 -10.37
CA ASP A 2 -1.74 -9.81 -9.92
C ASP A 2 -0.47 -9.68 -10.78
N MET A 3 0.65 -9.31 -10.16
CA MET A 3 1.94 -9.15 -10.85
C MET A 3 2.41 -10.46 -11.51
N SER A 4 2.06 -11.61 -10.93
CA SER A 4 2.51 -12.91 -11.43
C SER A 4 1.96 -13.26 -12.82
N GLY A 5 0.80 -12.71 -13.18
CA GLY A 5 0.18 -12.91 -14.49
C GLY A 5 0.76 -12.01 -15.60
N ILE A 6 1.34 -10.87 -15.24
CA ILE A 6 1.78 -9.84 -16.19
C ILE A 6 3.31 -9.76 -16.31
N LEU A 7 4.06 -10.23 -15.32
CA LEU A 7 5.53 -10.35 -15.40
C LEU A 7 5.91 -11.58 -16.22
N ARG A 8 6.38 -11.35 -17.45
CA ARG A 8 6.64 -12.38 -18.45
C ARG A 8 8.10 -12.83 -18.34
N GLU A 9 8.30 -14.14 -18.16
CA GLU A 9 9.65 -14.70 -18.00
C GLU A 9 10.46 -14.59 -19.29
N GLU A 10 9.79 -14.78 -20.42
CA GLU A 10 10.33 -14.57 -21.76
C GLU A 10 10.78 -13.13 -22.02
N CYS A 11 10.31 -12.18 -21.20
CA CYS A 11 10.68 -10.77 -21.24
C CYS A 11 11.69 -10.37 -20.15
N ILE A 12 12.44 -11.34 -19.61
CA ILE A 12 13.53 -11.09 -18.66
C ILE A 12 14.86 -11.41 -19.34
N GLN A 13 15.77 -10.44 -19.34
CA GLN A 13 17.09 -10.60 -19.96
C GLN A 13 18.18 -9.97 -19.09
N ILE A 14 19.33 -10.64 -19.06
CA ILE A 14 20.56 -10.14 -18.46
C ILE A 14 21.56 -9.88 -19.59
N GLY A 15 22.14 -8.69 -19.60
CA GLY A 15 23.03 -8.23 -20.65
C GLY A 15 22.29 -7.59 -21.83
N THR A 16 23.00 -6.68 -22.48
CA THR A 16 22.59 -5.92 -23.66
C THR A 16 23.86 -5.50 -24.40
N GLU A 17 23.76 -5.27 -25.70
CA GLU A 17 24.81 -4.67 -26.51
C GLU A 17 24.63 -3.14 -26.66
N ALA A 18 23.55 -2.58 -26.10
CA ALA A 18 23.24 -1.16 -26.19
C ALA A 18 24.22 -0.31 -25.38
N GLY A 19 24.76 0.72 -26.03
CA GLY A 19 25.64 1.71 -25.40
C GLY A 19 24.94 3.02 -25.02
N ASP A 20 23.67 3.19 -25.39
CA ASP A 20 22.91 4.42 -25.18
C ASP A 20 21.41 4.15 -24.91
N LYS A 21 20.70 5.21 -24.55
CA LYS A 21 19.26 5.18 -24.24
C LYS A 21 18.41 4.62 -25.38
N GLU A 22 18.65 5.05 -26.62
CA GLU A 22 17.88 4.59 -27.77
C GLU A 22 18.06 3.09 -27.98
N GLY A 23 19.30 2.62 -27.92
CA GLY A 23 19.64 1.19 -28.00
C GLY A 23 18.94 0.38 -26.92
N LEU A 24 18.85 0.89 -25.69
CA LEU A 24 18.12 0.21 -24.61
C LEU A 24 16.62 0.14 -24.88
N LEU A 25 15.99 1.20 -25.40
CA LEU A 25 14.58 1.17 -25.77
C LEU A 25 14.31 0.17 -26.91
N ARG A 26 15.23 0.05 -27.88
CA ARG A 26 15.15 -0.96 -28.94
C ARG A 26 15.31 -2.37 -28.40
N ASP A 27 16.22 -2.60 -27.47
CA ASP A 27 16.40 -3.89 -26.83
C ASP A 27 15.17 -4.28 -25.99
N ILE A 28 14.54 -3.32 -25.31
CA ILE A 28 13.25 -3.54 -24.64
C ILE A 28 12.17 -3.94 -25.65
N ALA A 29 12.07 -3.26 -26.80
CA ALA A 29 11.08 -3.60 -27.83
C ALA A 29 11.28 -5.02 -28.37
N ARG A 30 12.53 -5.42 -28.66
CA ARG A 30 12.90 -6.80 -29.05
C ARG A 30 12.52 -7.82 -27.99
N LEU A 31 12.82 -7.51 -26.73
CA LEU A 31 12.56 -8.39 -25.60
C LEU A 31 11.05 -8.54 -25.35
N ALA A 32 10.30 -7.46 -25.45
CA ALA A 32 8.85 -7.44 -25.30
C ALA A 32 8.14 -8.30 -26.36
N LYS A 33 8.64 -8.31 -27.60
CA LYS A 33 8.11 -9.11 -28.71
C LYS A 33 8.20 -10.62 -28.49
N LYS A 34 9.04 -11.09 -27.56
CA LYS A 34 9.07 -12.51 -27.15
C LYS A 34 7.78 -12.94 -26.45
N CYS A 35 7.03 -12.00 -25.86
CA CYS A 35 5.73 -12.27 -25.27
C CYS A 35 4.68 -12.52 -26.35
N PRO A 36 3.91 -13.63 -26.30
CA PRO A 36 2.84 -13.91 -27.26
C PRO A 36 1.79 -12.79 -27.39
N ILE A 37 1.54 -12.02 -26.32
CA ILE A 37 0.60 -10.89 -26.32
C ILE A 37 1.05 -9.78 -27.29
N LEU A 38 2.35 -9.63 -27.50
CA LEU A 38 2.96 -8.62 -28.38
C LEU A 38 3.49 -9.21 -29.69
N GLY A 39 3.30 -10.51 -29.94
CA GLY A 39 3.92 -11.21 -31.08
C GLY A 39 3.53 -10.64 -32.44
N GLU A 40 2.28 -10.19 -32.58
CA GLU A 40 1.75 -9.60 -33.82
C GLU A 40 2.02 -8.09 -33.96
N ILE A 41 2.52 -7.45 -32.90
CA ILE A 41 2.85 -6.03 -32.92
C ILE A 41 4.24 -5.85 -33.55
N ASP A 42 4.37 -4.85 -34.42
CA ASP A 42 5.66 -4.52 -35.01
C ASP A 42 6.65 -4.04 -33.92
N GLU A 43 7.91 -4.49 -34.01
CA GLU A 43 8.95 -4.13 -33.02
C GLU A 43 9.18 -2.62 -33.02
N GLU A 44 9.20 -2.03 -34.21
CA GLU A 44 9.37 -0.59 -34.40
C GLU A 44 8.19 0.20 -33.84
N ALA A 45 6.97 -0.36 -33.84
CA ALA A 45 5.82 0.28 -33.19
C ALA A 45 5.95 0.29 -31.66
N ILE A 46 6.44 -0.80 -31.05
CA ILE A 46 6.71 -0.86 -29.61
C ILE A 46 7.81 0.15 -29.24
N PHE A 47 8.90 0.17 -30.00
CA PHE A 47 9.99 1.12 -29.81
C PHE A 47 9.50 2.57 -29.88
N ARG A 48 8.74 2.94 -30.91
CA ARG A 48 8.21 4.31 -31.04
C ARG A 48 7.31 4.70 -29.88
N ALA A 49 6.44 3.80 -29.43
CA ALA A 49 5.58 4.09 -28.27
C ALA A 49 6.40 4.34 -26.98
N LEU A 50 7.51 3.60 -26.80
CA LEU A 50 8.43 3.82 -25.69
C LEU A 50 9.20 5.14 -25.83
N ASP A 51 9.73 5.43 -27.02
CA ASP A 51 10.52 6.63 -27.31
C ASP A 51 9.67 7.90 -27.20
N GLU A 52 8.45 7.90 -27.76
CA GLU A 52 7.49 9.00 -27.62
C GLU A 52 7.17 9.29 -26.15
N ARG A 53 7.03 8.24 -25.32
CA ARG A 53 6.82 8.42 -23.89
C ARG A 53 8.07 8.96 -23.20
N GLU A 54 9.24 8.40 -23.49
CA GLU A 54 10.52 8.83 -22.91
C GLU A 54 10.85 10.30 -23.25
N ALA A 55 10.46 10.77 -24.45
CA ALA A 55 10.61 12.15 -24.89
C ALA A 55 9.79 13.16 -24.08
N LEU A 56 8.70 12.75 -23.42
CA LEU A 56 7.94 13.61 -22.48
C LEU A 56 8.72 13.90 -21.19
N GLY A 57 9.73 13.10 -20.90
CA GLY A 57 10.55 13.19 -19.70
C GLY A 57 11.08 11.82 -19.31
N SER A 58 12.35 11.81 -18.90
CA SER A 58 13.09 10.60 -18.57
C SER A 58 12.32 9.70 -17.61
N THR A 59 12.27 8.41 -17.92
CA THR A 59 11.76 7.38 -17.01
C THR A 59 12.85 6.77 -16.14
N GLY A 60 14.07 7.32 -16.19
CA GLY A 60 15.15 7.02 -15.25
C GLY A 60 14.79 7.52 -13.85
N PHE A 61 14.45 6.58 -12.98
CA PHE A 61 14.00 6.82 -11.61
C PHE A 61 15.14 7.25 -10.67
N GLY A 62 16.39 6.92 -11.04
CA GLY A 62 17.58 7.08 -10.22
C GLY A 62 17.95 5.79 -9.49
N GLU A 63 19.06 5.81 -8.76
CA GLU A 63 19.65 4.67 -8.07
C GLU A 63 19.84 3.44 -8.98
N GLU A 64 20.40 3.67 -10.17
CA GLU A 64 20.63 2.66 -11.23
C GLU A 64 19.33 2.07 -11.86
N ILE A 65 18.15 2.68 -11.63
CA ILE A 65 16.84 2.19 -12.11
C ILE A 65 16.25 3.08 -13.22
N ALA A 66 15.62 2.44 -14.21
CA ALA A 66 14.59 3.06 -15.06
C ALA A 66 13.31 2.23 -15.10
N ILE A 67 12.18 2.88 -15.37
CA ILE A 67 10.88 2.23 -15.57
C ILE A 67 10.27 2.67 -16.92
N PRO A 68 10.85 2.26 -18.06
CA PRO A 68 10.30 2.60 -19.37
C PRO A 68 8.90 2.03 -19.51
N HIS A 69 7.94 2.85 -19.94
CA HIS A 69 6.56 2.39 -20.06
C HIS A 69 5.88 3.04 -21.25
N CYS A 70 4.89 2.36 -21.83
CA CYS A 70 4.07 2.92 -22.88
C CYS A 70 2.69 2.27 -22.92
N VAL A 71 1.79 2.87 -23.70
CA VAL A 71 0.49 2.29 -23.99
C VAL A 71 0.39 1.91 -25.46
N LEU A 72 -0.31 0.83 -25.75
CA LEU A 72 -0.64 0.39 -27.10
C LEU A 72 -2.16 0.15 -27.19
N ASP A 73 -2.75 0.43 -28.35
CA ASP A 73 -4.19 0.23 -28.59
C ASP A 73 -4.53 -1.24 -28.90
N ASP A 74 -3.61 -1.97 -29.53
CA ASP A 74 -3.84 -3.31 -30.10
C ASP A 74 -3.55 -4.48 -29.13
N ILE A 75 -3.51 -4.21 -27.81
CA ILE A 75 -3.33 -5.26 -26.78
C ILE A 75 -4.45 -5.20 -25.75
N SER A 76 -4.74 -6.34 -25.11
CA SER A 76 -5.76 -6.48 -24.07
C SER A 76 -5.19 -6.67 -22.66
N GLU A 77 -3.90 -6.99 -22.57
CA GLU A 77 -3.22 -7.39 -21.34
C GLU A 77 -1.91 -6.62 -21.14
N PHE A 78 -1.51 -6.45 -19.88
CA PHE A 78 -0.22 -5.85 -19.57
C PHE A 78 0.92 -6.84 -19.79
N VAL A 79 2.02 -6.33 -20.33
CA VAL A 79 3.30 -7.03 -20.41
C VAL A 79 4.31 -6.25 -19.58
N VAL A 80 4.82 -6.91 -18.54
CA VAL A 80 5.92 -6.42 -17.71
C VAL A 80 7.13 -7.32 -17.95
N GLY A 81 8.29 -6.71 -18.12
CA GLY A 81 9.56 -7.39 -18.29
C GLY A 81 10.70 -6.65 -17.63
N LEU A 82 11.89 -7.27 -17.65
CA LEU A 82 13.05 -6.79 -16.90
C LEU A 82 14.32 -6.96 -17.74
N LEU A 83 15.12 -5.89 -17.82
CA LEU A 83 16.42 -5.90 -18.48
C LEU A 83 17.49 -5.45 -17.48
N ILE A 84 18.49 -6.30 -17.27
CA ILE A 84 19.67 -5.98 -16.44
C ILE A 84 20.85 -5.67 -17.36
N VAL A 85 21.47 -4.51 -17.17
CA VAL A 85 22.62 -4.04 -17.93
C VAL A 85 23.84 -4.02 -17.01
N THR A 86 24.85 -4.83 -17.30
CA THR A 86 25.97 -5.07 -16.38
C THR A 86 26.76 -3.80 -16.05
N ASP A 87 27.16 -3.04 -17.07
CA ASP A 87 28.04 -1.88 -16.95
C ASP A 87 27.29 -0.55 -16.81
N GLY A 88 25.97 -0.60 -16.89
CA GLY A 88 25.10 0.57 -16.88
C GLY A 88 25.14 1.37 -18.19
N VAL A 89 24.08 2.15 -18.43
CA VAL A 89 23.96 3.02 -19.60
C VAL A 89 23.46 4.39 -19.16
N ASP A 90 23.97 5.44 -19.78
CA ASP A 90 23.40 6.78 -19.59
C ASP A 90 21.97 6.82 -20.13
N PHE A 91 21.03 6.84 -19.19
CA PHE A 91 19.59 6.92 -19.44
C PHE A 91 19.04 8.30 -19.05
N GLN A 92 19.90 9.30 -18.82
CA GLN A 92 19.49 10.62 -18.32
C GLN A 92 18.56 10.52 -17.10
N SER A 93 18.96 9.69 -16.14
CA SER A 93 18.25 9.49 -14.87
C SER A 93 18.21 10.78 -14.05
N LEU A 94 17.25 10.86 -13.11
CA LEU A 94 17.07 12.04 -12.25
C LEU A 94 18.32 12.41 -11.42
N ASP A 95 19.13 11.42 -11.07
CA ASP A 95 20.37 11.57 -10.31
C ASP A 95 21.64 11.51 -11.19
N ALA A 96 21.47 11.39 -12.51
CA ALA A 96 22.54 11.21 -13.49
C ALA A 96 23.39 9.94 -13.31
N GLU A 97 22.96 8.97 -12.50
CA GLU A 97 23.63 7.68 -12.36
C GLU A 97 23.27 6.74 -13.54
N PRO A 98 24.23 5.98 -14.07
CA PRO A 98 23.96 5.00 -15.12
C PRO A 98 22.91 3.97 -14.70
N VAL A 99 21.96 3.69 -15.59
CA VAL A 99 20.90 2.72 -15.33
C VAL A 99 21.39 1.31 -15.62
N ARG A 100 21.19 0.41 -14.66
CA ARG A 100 21.54 -1.02 -14.73
C ARG A 100 20.34 -1.93 -14.62
N LEU A 101 19.22 -1.46 -14.08
CA LEU A 101 17.98 -2.22 -13.96
C LEU A 101 16.84 -1.47 -14.63
N LEU A 102 16.26 -2.07 -15.66
CA LEU A 102 15.08 -1.55 -16.32
C LEU A 102 13.92 -2.52 -16.08
N VAL A 103 12.81 -2.02 -15.54
CA VAL A 103 11.56 -2.79 -15.49
C VAL A 103 10.57 -2.09 -16.39
N PHE A 104 10.26 -2.70 -17.54
CA PHE A 104 9.41 -2.05 -18.53
C PHE A 104 7.95 -2.48 -18.40
N ILE A 105 7.03 -1.57 -18.76
CA ILE A 105 5.58 -1.80 -18.69
C ILE A 105 4.94 -1.40 -20.01
N ILE A 106 4.33 -2.36 -20.70
CA ILE A 106 3.54 -2.10 -21.91
C ILE A 106 2.11 -2.51 -21.60
N GLY A 107 1.17 -1.58 -21.73
CA GLY A 107 -0.21 -1.80 -21.31
C GLY A 107 -1.26 -1.32 -22.32
N PRO A 108 -2.50 -1.81 -22.23
CA PRO A 108 -3.59 -1.36 -23.07
C PRO A 108 -3.99 0.09 -22.76
N SER A 109 -4.22 0.89 -23.79
CA SER A 109 -4.68 2.29 -23.64
C SER A 109 -6.02 2.41 -22.90
N SER A 110 -6.85 1.37 -22.96
CA SER A 110 -8.15 1.29 -22.29
C SER A 110 -8.08 1.12 -20.76
N GLN A 111 -6.95 0.69 -20.19
CA GLN A 111 -6.82 0.38 -18.76
C GLN A 111 -5.90 1.35 -18.01
N ARG A 112 -6.13 2.66 -18.17
CA ARG A 112 -5.29 3.71 -17.54
C ARG A 112 -5.12 3.56 -16.03
N ASN A 113 -6.20 3.25 -15.30
CA ASN A 113 -6.13 3.10 -13.85
C ASN A 113 -5.27 1.91 -13.42
N ASP A 114 -5.32 0.81 -14.17
CA ASP A 114 -4.49 -0.35 -13.90
C ASP A 114 -3.03 -0.10 -14.26
N HIS A 115 -2.77 0.69 -15.30
CA HIS A 115 -1.41 1.13 -15.62
C HIS A 115 -0.75 1.86 -14.44
N ILE A 116 -1.47 2.80 -13.81
CA ILE A 116 -0.97 3.52 -12.63
C ILE A 116 -0.72 2.56 -11.46
N ARG A 117 -1.57 1.54 -11.28
CA ARG A 117 -1.38 0.52 -10.24
C ARG A 117 -0.13 -0.32 -10.50
N VAL A 118 0.06 -0.81 -11.72
CA VAL A 118 1.25 -1.59 -12.11
C VAL A 118 2.51 -0.76 -11.91
N LEU A 119 2.50 0.50 -12.37
CA LEU A 119 3.62 1.43 -12.18
C LEU A 119 3.95 1.66 -10.70
N ALA A 120 2.92 1.83 -9.85
CA ALA A 120 3.10 1.98 -8.41
C ALA A 120 3.72 0.73 -7.78
N THR A 121 3.23 -0.47 -8.12
CA THR A 121 3.79 -1.74 -7.62
C THR A 121 5.24 -1.92 -8.06
N VAL A 122 5.56 -1.68 -9.34
CA VAL A 122 6.93 -1.77 -9.85
C VAL A 122 7.85 -0.78 -9.11
N SER A 123 7.43 0.48 -8.99
CA SER A 123 8.20 1.50 -8.27
C SER A 123 8.42 1.13 -6.79
N GLN A 124 7.42 0.56 -6.13
CA GLN A 124 7.54 0.10 -4.73
C GLN A 124 8.57 -1.03 -4.61
N VAL A 125 8.47 -2.08 -5.41
CA VAL A 125 9.42 -3.22 -5.41
C VAL A 125 10.86 -2.73 -5.57
N LEU A 126 11.09 -1.83 -6.53
CA LEU A 126 12.42 -1.32 -6.85
C LEU A 126 13.02 -0.45 -5.74
N ARG A 127 12.19 0.08 -4.83
CA ARG A 127 12.63 0.84 -3.65
C ARG A 127 12.84 -0.02 -2.40
N ILE A 128 12.44 -1.30 -2.42
CA ILE A 128 12.64 -2.18 -1.26
C ILE A 128 14.15 -2.45 -1.07
N PRO A 129 14.71 -2.16 0.12
CA PRO A 129 16.11 -2.46 0.41
C PRO A 129 16.43 -3.94 0.18
N GLY A 130 17.47 -4.20 -0.62
CA GLY A 130 17.91 -5.56 -0.95
C GLY A 130 17.35 -6.14 -2.24
N ALA A 131 16.19 -5.68 -2.72
CA ALA A 131 15.53 -6.23 -3.91
C ALA A 131 16.42 -6.15 -5.16
N LYS A 132 16.94 -4.95 -5.46
CA LYS A 132 17.90 -4.73 -6.56
C LYS A 132 19.14 -5.62 -6.44
N LYS A 133 19.71 -5.68 -5.23
CA LYS A 133 20.95 -6.42 -4.97
C LYS A 133 20.76 -7.92 -5.21
N GLU A 134 19.60 -8.45 -4.84
CA GLU A 134 19.22 -9.84 -5.09
C GLU A 134 19.09 -10.09 -6.60
N MET A 135 18.34 -9.24 -7.31
CA MET A 135 18.18 -9.37 -8.77
C MET A 135 19.51 -9.26 -9.52
N PHE A 136 20.44 -8.38 -9.09
CA PHE A 136 21.77 -8.27 -9.67
C PHE A 136 22.70 -9.47 -9.41
N ALA A 137 22.45 -10.25 -8.35
CA ALA A 137 23.24 -11.43 -8.04
C ALA A 137 22.86 -12.63 -8.91
N GLU A 138 21.68 -12.59 -9.53
CA GLU A 138 21.10 -13.71 -10.25
C GLU A 138 21.40 -13.69 -11.75
N LYS A 139 21.52 -14.88 -12.31
CA LYS A 139 21.78 -15.10 -13.75
C LYS A 139 20.68 -15.89 -14.45
N ASN A 140 19.68 -16.35 -13.71
CA ASN A 140 18.56 -17.09 -14.24
C ASN A 140 17.31 -16.17 -14.30
N PRO A 141 16.73 -15.93 -15.49
CA PRO A 141 15.50 -15.17 -15.66
C PRO A 141 14.35 -15.63 -14.75
N GLU A 142 14.20 -16.94 -14.55
CA GLU A 142 13.18 -17.52 -13.67
C GLU A 142 13.39 -17.10 -12.20
N VAL A 143 14.63 -17.15 -11.71
CA VAL A 143 14.96 -16.74 -10.34
C VAL A 143 14.81 -15.23 -10.16
N ILE A 144 15.15 -14.43 -11.17
CA ILE A 144 14.91 -12.97 -11.16
C ILE A 144 13.41 -12.69 -11.08
N LYS A 145 12.59 -13.41 -11.86
CA LYS A 145 11.14 -13.30 -11.81
C LYS A 145 10.61 -13.62 -10.41
N GLU A 146 11.03 -14.74 -9.83
CA GLU A 146 10.61 -15.13 -8.49
C GLU A 146 11.04 -14.10 -7.43
N SER A 147 12.25 -13.58 -7.53
CA SER A 147 12.75 -12.51 -6.66
C SER A 147 11.86 -11.27 -6.75
N PHE A 148 11.60 -10.77 -7.95
CA PHE A 148 10.71 -9.63 -8.16
C PHE A 148 9.30 -9.90 -7.61
N LEU A 149 8.75 -11.08 -7.88
CA LEU A 149 7.41 -11.45 -7.43
C LEU A 149 7.31 -11.54 -5.91
N ARG A 150 8.33 -12.08 -5.25
CA ARG A 150 8.42 -12.12 -3.78
C ARG A 150 8.33 -10.71 -3.20
N TYR A 151 9.10 -9.76 -3.73
CA TYR A 151 9.04 -8.36 -3.31
C TYR A 151 7.74 -7.65 -3.71
N SER A 152 7.08 -8.08 -4.79
CA SER A 152 5.77 -7.54 -5.20
C SER A 152 4.60 -8.03 -4.34
N ARG A 153 4.79 -9.16 -3.66
CA ARG A 153 3.83 -9.77 -2.74
C ARG A 153 3.91 -9.18 -1.33
N ASP A 154 5.00 -8.49 -1.00
CA ASP A 154 5.15 -7.69 0.23
C ASP A 154 4.36 -6.36 0.16
N GLU A 155 3.16 -6.37 -0.45
CA GLU A 155 2.08 -5.59 0.13
C GLU A 155 1.99 -6.11 1.58
N VAL A 156 2.07 -5.21 2.58
CA VAL A 156 1.50 -5.55 3.89
C VAL A 156 0.12 -6.10 3.56
N ASP A 157 -0.10 -7.39 3.84
CA ASP A 157 -1.32 -8.09 3.50
C ASP A 157 -2.48 -7.40 4.21
N THR A 158 -3.00 -6.37 3.56
CA THR A 158 -4.13 -5.59 4.03
C THR A 158 -5.42 -6.31 3.62
N LYS A 159 -5.32 -7.40 2.84
CA LYS A 159 -6.45 -8.13 2.27
C LYS A 159 -6.58 -9.54 2.85
N ALA A 160 -7.00 -9.58 4.10
CA ALA A 160 -8.04 -10.51 4.52
C ALA A 160 -9.25 -9.66 4.92
N HIS A 161 -10.48 -10.13 4.68
CA HIS A 161 -11.65 -9.54 5.31
C HIS A 161 -11.36 -9.53 6.81
N ALA A 162 -11.01 -8.38 7.40
CA ALA A 162 -10.66 -8.37 8.80
C ALA A 162 -11.96 -8.73 9.54
N GLU A 163 -11.99 -9.93 10.13
CA GLU A 163 -13.12 -10.38 10.94
C GLU A 163 -13.09 -9.68 12.29
N CYS A 164 -12.83 -8.38 12.30
CA CYS A 164 -12.77 -7.57 13.49
C CYS A 164 -13.42 -6.20 13.27
N CYS A 165 -13.72 -5.56 14.37
CA CYS A 165 -14.31 -4.24 14.44
C CYS A 165 -13.62 -3.46 15.56
N ILE A 166 -13.62 -2.15 15.40
CA ILE A 166 -13.02 -1.23 16.35
C ILE A 166 -14.15 -0.69 17.23
N PHE A 167 -14.03 -0.94 18.52
CA PHE A 167 -14.88 -0.36 19.55
C PHE A 167 -14.22 0.90 20.09
N HIS A 168 -15.00 1.99 20.16
CA HIS A 168 -14.68 3.12 21.02
C HIS A 168 -15.80 3.28 22.03
N VAL A 169 -15.46 3.15 23.31
CA VAL A 169 -16.39 3.39 24.42
C VAL A 169 -15.93 4.61 25.19
N PHE A 170 -16.71 5.68 25.10
CA PHE A 170 -16.51 6.94 25.81
C PHE A 170 -17.22 6.83 27.16
N VAL A 171 -16.45 6.88 28.24
CA VAL A 171 -16.95 6.67 29.61
C VAL A 171 -16.71 7.92 30.43
N GLN A 172 -17.80 8.55 30.88
CA GLN A 172 -17.80 9.70 31.78
C GLN A 172 -18.22 9.36 33.22
N ARG A 173 -18.73 8.14 33.43
CA ARG A 173 -19.13 7.63 34.74
C ARG A 173 -18.06 6.66 35.24
N GLU A 174 -17.37 7.04 36.30
CA GLU A 174 -16.17 6.33 36.78
C GLU A 174 -16.49 4.94 37.32
N HIS A 175 -17.68 4.74 37.90
CA HIS A 175 -18.07 3.47 38.52
C HIS A 175 -18.16 2.33 37.50
N GLU A 176 -18.65 2.61 36.29
CA GLU A 176 -18.83 1.63 35.21
C GLU A 176 -17.57 1.42 34.38
N PHE A 177 -16.55 2.28 34.52
CA PHE A 177 -15.35 2.23 33.68
C PHE A 177 -14.62 0.89 33.78
N TYR A 178 -14.38 0.40 35.00
CA TYR A 178 -13.64 -0.84 35.21
C TYR A 178 -14.44 -2.06 34.74
N ASP A 179 -15.76 -2.05 34.97
CA ASP A 179 -16.65 -3.12 34.52
C ASP A 179 -16.67 -3.21 32.98
N ILE A 180 -16.75 -2.07 32.30
CA ILE A 180 -16.67 -2.01 30.83
C ILE A 180 -15.27 -2.41 30.34
N LEU A 181 -14.20 -1.98 31.00
CA LEU A 181 -12.84 -2.37 30.63
C LEU A 181 -12.65 -3.89 30.75
N GLN A 182 -13.25 -4.50 31.78
CA GLN A 182 -13.19 -5.93 32.02
C GLN A 182 -13.86 -6.75 30.91
N VAL A 183 -14.94 -6.23 30.29
CA VAL A 183 -15.57 -6.87 29.12
C VAL A 183 -14.52 -7.15 28.04
N PHE A 184 -13.65 -6.18 27.74
CA PHE A 184 -12.63 -6.33 26.71
C PHE A 184 -11.41 -7.15 27.17
N THR A 185 -10.93 -6.93 28.40
CA THR A 185 -9.72 -7.63 28.89
C THR A 185 -9.97 -9.11 29.18
N ALA A 186 -11.23 -9.53 29.38
CA ALA A 186 -11.60 -10.93 29.53
C ALA A 186 -11.64 -11.71 28.20
N MET A 187 -11.57 -11.03 27.05
CA MET A 187 -11.64 -11.68 25.74
C MET A 187 -10.28 -12.16 25.26
N GLU A 188 -10.22 -13.39 24.75
CA GLU A 188 -9.00 -13.88 24.09
C GLU A 188 -8.69 -13.08 22.82
N SER A 189 -7.42 -12.68 22.67
CA SER A 189 -6.92 -11.93 21.50
C SER A 189 -7.61 -10.57 21.27
N CYS A 190 -8.19 -9.96 22.30
CA CYS A 190 -8.67 -8.58 22.24
C CYS A 190 -7.54 -7.62 22.59
N SER A 191 -7.19 -6.73 21.66
CA SER A 191 -6.29 -5.62 21.96
C SER A 191 -7.09 -4.46 22.49
N VAL A 192 -6.74 -3.96 23.69
CA VAL A 192 -7.43 -2.84 24.33
C VAL A 192 -6.43 -1.76 24.76
N SER A 193 -6.80 -0.50 24.51
CA SER A 193 -6.07 0.69 24.93
C SER A 193 -7.02 1.64 25.66
N VAL A 194 -6.53 2.32 26.68
CA VAL A 194 -7.27 3.38 27.39
C VAL A 194 -6.66 4.73 27.07
N ILE A 195 -7.48 5.65 26.58
CA ILE A 195 -7.09 7.03 26.26
C ILE A 195 -7.69 7.96 27.30
N GLU A 196 -6.84 8.77 27.94
CA GLU A 196 -7.30 9.83 28.83
C GLU A 196 -7.72 11.07 28.04
N ALA A 197 -9.01 11.38 28.04
CA ALA A 197 -9.56 12.52 27.33
C ALA A 197 -9.81 13.69 28.28
N LYS A 198 -9.56 14.91 27.77
CA LYS A 198 -9.97 16.15 28.44
C LYS A 198 -11.10 16.79 27.63
N ASP A 199 -12.07 17.33 28.33
CA ASP A 199 -13.14 18.09 27.70
C ASP A 199 -12.58 19.34 27.00
N GLY A 200 -13.11 19.67 25.81
CA GLY A 200 -12.66 20.82 25.03
C GLY A 200 -12.78 22.15 25.81
N SER A 201 -13.77 22.26 26.70
CA SER A 201 -13.95 23.41 27.58
C SER A 201 -12.74 23.65 28.49
N ALA A 202 -11.98 22.60 28.86
CA ALA A 202 -10.75 22.75 29.64
C ALA A 202 -9.67 23.58 28.93
N PHE A 203 -9.74 23.68 27.59
CA PHE A 203 -8.85 24.49 26.77
C PHE A 203 -9.50 25.81 26.36
N LEU A 204 -10.78 25.76 25.95
CA LEU A 204 -11.47 26.92 25.37
C LEU A 204 -11.82 28.00 26.40
N HIS A 205 -12.08 27.66 27.67
CA HIS A 205 -12.36 28.68 28.70
C HIS A 205 -11.21 29.68 28.88
N LYS A 206 -9.97 29.27 28.54
CA LYS A 206 -8.78 30.11 28.66
C LYS A 206 -8.67 31.15 27.54
N LEU A 207 -9.49 31.06 26.49
CA LEU A 207 -9.49 31.99 25.38
C LEU A 207 -10.47 33.16 25.64
N PRO A 208 -10.05 34.43 25.45
CA PRO A 208 -10.87 35.60 25.80
C PRO A 208 -12.25 35.66 25.15
N LEU A 209 -12.39 35.11 23.93
CA LEU A 209 -13.66 35.09 23.19
C LEU A 209 -14.64 34.02 23.70
N PHE A 210 -14.16 33.03 24.44
CA PHE A 210 -14.91 31.83 24.81
C PHE A 210 -15.09 31.69 26.32
N SER A 211 -14.46 32.56 27.12
CA SER A 211 -14.51 32.56 28.58
C SER A 211 -15.91 32.83 29.17
N SER A 212 -16.80 33.49 28.42
CA SER A 212 -18.20 33.74 28.82
C SER A 212 -19.17 32.65 28.38
N VAL A 213 -18.76 31.80 27.42
CA VAL A 213 -19.60 30.74 26.82
C VAL A 213 -19.29 29.38 27.46
N TRP A 214 -18.04 29.17 27.84
CA TRP A 214 -17.55 27.92 28.42
C TRP A 214 -17.11 28.20 29.86
N SER A 215 -17.76 27.56 30.83
CA SER A 215 -17.28 27.53 32.21
C SER A 215 -15.96 26.77 32.30
N GLU A 216 -15.20 26.90 33.40
CA GLU A 216 -14.19 25.89 33.74
C GLU A 216 -14.87 24.52 33.57
N GLY A 217 -14.34 23.72 32.63
CA GLY A 217 -15.01 22.51 32.17
C GLY A 217 -15.44 21.63 33.34
N ARG A 218 -16.54 20.87 33.16
CA ARG A 218 -16.89 19.82 34.13
C ARG A 218 -15.63 18.99 34.37
N LYS A 219 -15.05 19.08 35.56
CA LYS A 219 -14.02 18.15 36.05
C LYS A 219 -14.71 16.81 36.22
N GLY A 220 -14.87 16.09 35.12
CA GLY A 220 -15.49 14.78 35.08
C GLY A 220 -14.45 13.76 34.69
N PHE A 221 -14.61 12.55 35.22
CA PHE A 221 -13.95 11.37 34.66
C PHE A 221 -14.27 11.32 33.16
N ASN A 222 -13.26 11.13 32.32
CA ASN A 222 -13.45 10.98 30.88
C ASN A 222 -12.34 10.09 30.31
N ARG A 223 -12.71 8.87 29.93
CA ARG A 223 -11.80 7.88 29.35
C ARG A 223 -12.44 7.30 28.10
N VAL A 224 -11.60 7.03 27.10
CA VAL A 224 -12.02 6.30 25.92
C VAL A 224 -11.34 4.96 25.92
N ILE A 225 -12.12 3.90 25.96
CA ILE A 225 -11.64 2.54 25.76
C ILE A 225 -11.68 2.28 24.25
N SER A 226 -10.51 2.05 23.65
CA SER A 226 -10.37 1.66 22.25
C SER A 226 -9.98 0.19 22.19
N ALA A 227 -10.80 -0.63 21.56
CA ALA A 227 -10.58 -2.08 21.49
C ALA A 227 -10.78 -2.63 20.08
N ILE A 228 -9.96 -3.62 19.71
CA ILE A 228 -10.11 -4.40 18.49
C ILE A 228 -10.74 -5.73 18.87
N VAL A 229 -11.97 -5.96 18.40
CA VAL A 229 -12.79 -7.12 18.78
C VAL A 229 -13.17 -7.93 17.56
N LYS A 230 -13.12 -9.26 17.66
CA LYS A 230 -13.60 -10.15 16.59
C LYS A 230 -15.08 -9.87 16.28
N LYS A 231 -15.42 -9.82 14.99
CA LYS A 231 -16.78 -9.49 14.52
C LYS A 231 -17.84 -10.46 15.05
N SER A 232 -17.47 -11.73 15.25
CA SER A 232 -18.32 -12.75 15.87
C SER A 232 -18.70 -12.43 17.32
N LEU A 233 -17.88 -11.66 18.04
CA LEU A 233 -18.11 -11.28 19.43
C LEU A 233 -18.75 -9.89 19.58
N ALA A 234 -18.90 -9.13 18.48
CA ALA A 234 -19.33 -7.74 18.52
C ALA A 234 -20.70 -7.58 19.16
N ASN A 235 -21.69 -8.39 18.75
CA ASN A 235 -23.06 -8.29 19.27
C ASN A 235 -23.17 -8.59 20.77
N ASP A 236 -22.42 -9.58 21.25
CA ASP A 236 -22.41 -9.92 22.68
C ASP A 236 -21.67 -8.86 23.50
N THR A 237 -20.59 -8.30 22.96
CA THR A 237 -19.86 -7.16 23.56
C THR A 237 -20.77 -5.95 23.71
N ILE A 238 -21.51 -5.60 22.65
CA ILE A 238 -22.49 -4.50 22.66
C ILE A 238 -23.53 -4.72 23.76
N ARG A 239 -24.05 -5.94 23.91
CA ARG A 239 -25.05 -6.28 24.92
C ARG A 239 -24.50 -6.10 26.33
N GLN A 240 -23.32 -6.64 26.63
CA GLN A 240 -22.71 -6.52 27.96
C GLN A 240 -22.46 -5.07 28.36
N ILE A 241 -21.93 -4.25 27.44
CA ILE A 241 -21.69 -2.83 27.69
C ILE A 241 -23.01 -2.09 27.92
N ASN A 242 -24.04 -2.41 27.14
CA ASN A 242 -25.36 -1.81 27.32
C ASN A 242 -25.97 -2.15 28.68
N ASP A 243 -25.80 -3.39 29.16
CA ASP A 243 -26.30 -3.83 30.46
C ASP A 243 -25.55 -3.13 31.60
N ILE A 244 -24.22 -3.05 31.54
CA ILE A 244 -23.39 -2.31 32.51
C ILE A 244 -23.78 -0.82 32.53
N ALA A 245 -24.06 -0.23 31.37
CA ALA A 245 -24.46 1.16 31.25
C ALA A 245 -25.89 1.45 31.78
N GLY A 246 -26.68 0.43 32.13
CA GLY A 246 -28.09 0.61 32.50
C GLY A 246 -29.00 0.93 31.31
N GLY A 247 -28.53 0.68 30.08
CA GLY A 247 -29.16 1.09 28.82
C GLY A 247 -28.51 2.35 28.25
N LEU A 248 -27.78 2.20 27.14
CA LEU A 248 -27.07 3.30 26.46
C LEU A 248 -28.01 4.38 25.90
N ASP A 249 -29.29 4.05 25.70
CA ASP A 249 -30.35 4.95 25.27
C ASP A 249 -31.07 5.66 26.44
N LYS A 250 -30.86 5.20 27.67
CA LYS A 250 -31.61 5.67 28.86
C LYS A 250 -30.81 6.66 29.68
N GLU A 251 -29.53 6.42 29.86
CA GLU A 251 -28.70 7.24 30.74
C GLU A 251 -27.50 7.86 30.01
N PRO A 252 -27.24 9.16 30.21
CA PRO A 252 -26.08 9.80 29.63
C PRO A 252 -24.79 9.41 30.37
N GLY A 253 -23.66 9.64 29.70
CA GLY A 253 -22.33 9.47 30.28
C GLY A 253 -21.58 8.23 29.80
N ILE A 254 -22.22 7.37 29.01
CA ILE A 254 -21.56 6.27 28.29
C ILE A 254 -22.02 6.31 26.84
N MET A 255 -21.08 6.34 25.90
CA MET A 255 -21.34 6.28 24.47
C MET A 255 -20.44 5.23 23.85
N MET A 256 -20.96 4.45 22.93
CA MET A 256 -20.19 3.44 22.21
C MET A 256 -20.36 3.62 20.70
N THR A 257 -19.25 3.47 19.97
CA THR A 257 -19.27 3.34 18.52
C THR A 257 -18.55 2.06 18.12
N VAL A 258 -19.07 1.39 17.11
CA VAL A 258 -18.50 0.17 16.53
C VAL A 258 -18.30 0.42 15.05
N GLN A 259 -17.07 0.23 14.58
CA GLN A 259 -16.69 0.46 13.19
C GLN A 259 -16.11 -0.82 12.61
N ASP A 260 -16.55 -1.20 11.40
CA ASP A 260 -15.96 -2.32 10.68
C ASP A 260 -14.51 -1.97 10.28
N ALA A 261 -13.57 -2.87 10.56
CA ALA A 261 -12.21 -2.77 10.06
C ALA A 261 -12.17 -3.42 8.67
N PHE A 262 -12.11 -2.62 7.61
CA PHE A 262 -12.07 -3.16 6.24
C PHE A 262 -10.70 -3.71 5.85
N TYR A 263 -9.63 -3.19 6.48
CA TYR A 263 -8.25 -3.57 6.23
C TYR A 263 -7.52 -3.60 7.58
N THR A 264 -6.74 -4.65 7.81
CA THR A 264 -5.85 -4.79 8.97
C THR A 264 -4.53 -5.37 8.53
N GLY A 265 -3.43 -4.99 9.18
CA GLY A 265 -2.11 -5.55 8.92
C GLY A 265 -1.24 -5.50 10.16
N GLY A 266 -0.39 -6.52 10.34
CA GLY A 266 0.47 -6.67 11.51
C GLY A 266 -0.26 -7.15 12.77
N SER A 267 0.46 -7.19 13.89
CA SER A 267 -0.06 -7.58 15.20
C SER A 267 0.56 -6.71 16.30
N LEU A 268 -0.21 -6.45 17.35
CA LEU A 268 0.31 -5.86 18.58
C LEU A 268 0.90 -6.98 19.45
N ASN A 269 1.97 -6.68 20.20
CA ASN A 269 2.50 -7.62 21.18
C ASN A 269 1.46 -7.78 22.30
N SER A 270 0.95 -9.00 22.47
CA SER A 270 0.08 -9.38 23.60
C SER A 270 0.88 -9.63 24.86
#